data_AF-A0A4Q0XU00-F1
#
_entry.id   AF-A0A4Q0XU00-F1
#
_cell.length_a   1.000
_cell.length_b   1.000
_cell.length_c   1.000
_cell.angle_alpha   90.00
_cell.angle_beta   90.00
_cell.angle_gamma   90.00
#
_symmetry.space_group_name_H-M   'P 1'
#
loop_
_entity.id
_entity.type
_entity.pdbx_description
1 polymer ?
#
loop_
_entity_poly.entity_id
_entity_poly.type
_entity_poly.pdbx_seq_one_letter_code
_entity_poly.pdbx_strand_id
1 'polypeptide(L)'
;MPVQEKLLNLLHNEVLPDIEEYLDELFEIVASKKDDPELKEEIKAMQEMKQEFQELVDELQAGEIEDEEAQEIIDEIIDMKSLKE
;
A
#
# COMPACT_ATOMS: atom_id res chain seq x y z
N MET A 1 -1.68 -18.65 12.50
CA MET A 1 -1.96 -17.28 12.08
C MET A 1 -3.22 -17.32 11.23
N PRO A 2 -4.34 -16.73 11.71
CA PRO A 2 -5.55 -16.50 10.92
C PRO A 2 -5.22 -15.77 9.62
N VAL A 3 -6.07 -15.89 8.61
CA VAL A 3 -5.82 -15.30 7.28
C VAL A 3 -5.76 -13.77 7.38
N GLN A 4 -6.65 -13.15 8.15
CA GLN A 4 -6.64 -11.70 8.41
C GLN A 4 -5.33 -11.24 9.06
N GLU A 5 -4.77 -12.02 9.98
CA GLU A 5 -3.49 -11.70 10.62
C GLU A 5 -2.33 -11.80 9.61
N LYS A 6 -2.40 -12.70 8.62
CA LYS A 6 -1.43 -12.74 7.52
C LYS A 6 -1.55 -11.51 6.63
N LEU A 7 -2.77 -11.13 6.25
CA LEU A 7 -3.00 -9.92 5.43
C LEU A 7 -2.53 -8.67 6.17
N LEU A 8 -2.88 -8.53 7.45
CA LEU A 8 -2.44 -7.41 8.29
C LEU A 8 -0.90 -7.33 8.37
N ASN A 9 -0.22 -8.47 8.50
CA ASN A 9 1.24 -8.53 8.48
C ASN A 9 1.82 -8.15 7.10
N LEU A 10 1.20 -8.58 6.01
CA LEU A 10 1.63 -8.22 4.65
C LEU A 10 1.49 -6.71 4.41
N LEU A 11 0.37 -6.13 4.81
CA LEU A 11 0.12 -4.70 4.67
C LEU A 11 1.12 -3.86 5.48
N HIS A 12 1.34 -4.20 6.75
CA HIS A 12 2.21 -3.42 7.63
C HIS A 12 3.70 -3.59 7.38
N ASN A 13 4.15 -4.79 7.03
CA ASN A 13 5.59 -5.08 6.93
C ASN A 13 6.12 -4.98 5.51
N GLU A 14 5.23 -4.96 4.51
CA GLU A 14 5.65 -4.93 3.10
C GLU A 14 4.94 -3.82 2.33
N VAL A 15 3.61 -3.86 2.16
CA VAL A 15 2.91 -2.98 1.21
C VAL A 15 3.01 -1.50 1.61
N LEU A 16 2.67 -1.16 2.86
CA LEU A 16 2.73 0.23 3.33
C LEU A 16 4.18 0.76 3.36
N PRO A 17 5.18 0.01 3.88
CA PRO A 17 6.58 0.41 3.76
C PRO A 17 7.04 0.64 2.32
N ASP A 18 6.69 -0.24 1.37
CA ASP A 18 7.05 -0.08 -0.04
C ASP A 18 6.48 1.22 -0.63
N ILE A 19 5.24 1.57 -0.26
CA ILE A 19 4.61 2.84 -0.67
C ILE A 19 5.28 4.05 0.00
N GLU A 20 5.62 3.96 1.28
CA GLU A 20 6.31 5.02 2.02
C GLU A 20 7.71 5.30 1.45
N GLU A 21 8.48 4.26 1.15
CA GLU A 21 9.80 4.40 0.52
C GLU A 21 9.68 5.10 -0.83
N TYR A 22 8.72 4.70 -1.67
CA TYR A 22 8.52 5.35 -2.96
C TYR A 22 8.07 6.82 -2.80
N LEU A 23 7.16 7.11 -1.85
CA LEU A 23 6.76 8.48 -1.56
C LEU A 23 7.95 9.35 -1.13
N ASP A 24 8.83 8.82 -0.29
CA ASP A 24 10.03 9.52 0.15
C ASP A 24 10.96 9.84 -1.04
N GLU A 25 11.18 8.90 -1.95
CA GLU A 25 11.91 9.14 -3.20
C GLU A 25 11.28 10.27 -4.03
N LEU A 26 9.96 10.23 -4.21
CA LEU A 26 9.24 11.28 -4.95
C LEU A 26 9.38 12.65 -4.27
N PHE A 27 9.32 12.71 -2.93
CA PHE A 27 9.52 13.95 -2.19
C PHE A 27 10.95 14.49 -2.30
N GLU A 28 11.97 13.63 -2.29
CA GLU A 28 13.36 14.04 -2.56
C GLU A 28 13.51 14.64 -3.96
N ILE A 29 12.86 14.02 -4.96
CA ILE A 29 12.86 14.55 -6.32
C ILE A 29 12.17 15.91 -6.37
N VAL A 30 10.99 16.10 -5.74
CA VAL A 30 10.29 17.40 -5.67
C VAL A 30 11.16 18.46 -4.99
N ALA A 31 11.87 18.10 -3.91
CA ALA A 31 12.77 19.03 -3.23
C ALA A 31 13.94 19.47 -4.13
N SER A 32 14.40 18.59 -5.02
CA SER A 32 15.52 18.85 -5.95
C SER A 32 15.09 19.59 -7.23
N LYS A 33 13.89 19.33 -7.75
CA LYS A 33 13.34 19.93 -8.97
C LYS A 33 12.30 20.97 -8.57
N LYS A 34 12.61 22.26 -8.77
CA LYS A 34 11.65 23.35 -8.51
C LYS A 34 10.44 23.24 -9.44
N ASP A 35 9.40 22.57 -8.93
CA ASP A 35 8.04 22.48 -9.47
C ASP A 35 7.86 21.62 -10.74
N ASP A 36 7.51 20.35 -10.53
CA ASP A 36 7.13 19.39 -11.57
C ASP A 36 5.67 18.93 -11.33
N PRO A 37 4.70 19.33 -12.18
CA PRO A 37 3.30 18.96 -12.02
C PRO A 37 3.03 17.45 -12.11
N GLU A 38 3.76 16.72 -12.97
CA GLU A 38 3.57 15.27 -13.15
C GLU A 38 3.95 14.54 -11.86
N LEU A 39 5.05 14.97 -11.24
CA LEU A 39 5.53 14.43 -9.97
C LEU A 39 4.55 14.69 -8.81
N LYS A 40 3.83 15.81 -8.82
CA LYS A 40 2.80 16.09 -7.81
C LYS A 40 1.56 15.21 -7.98
N GLU A 41 1.16 14.93 -9.22
CA GLU A 41 0.06 14.01 -9.49
C GLU A 41 0.42 12.59 -9.04
N GLU A 42 1.67 12.17 -9.29
CA GLU A 42 2.17 10.88 -8.85
C GLU A 42 2.21 10.75 -7.31
N ILE A 43 2.73 11.77 -6.60
CA ILE A 43 2.68 11.81 -5.13
C ILE A 43 1.25 11.69 -4.62
N LYS A 44 0.30 12.41 -5.25
CA LYS A 44 -1.10 12.37 -4.84
C LYS A 44 -1.68 10.96 -5.03
N ALA A 45 -1.39 10.31 -6.16
CA ALA A 45 -1.83 8.94 -6.42
C ALA A 45 -1.26 7.95 -5.38
N MET A 46 0.02 8.09 -5.02
CA MET A 46 0.64 7.23 -4.01
C MET A 46 0.08 7.48 -2.60
N GLN A 47 -0.26 8.73 -2.26
CA GLN A 47 -0.93 9.07 -1.01
C GLN A 47 -2.34 8.48 -0.93
N GLU A 48 -3.09 8.51 -2.04
CA GLU A 48 -4.43 7.90 -2.12
C GLU A 48 -4.34 6.38 -1.95
N MET A 49 -3.41 5.72 -2.65
CA MET A 49 -3.17 4.28 -2.49
C MET A 49 -2.79 3.91 -1.05
N LYS A 50 -1.93 4.70 -0.40
CA LYS A 50 -1.58 4.50 1.01
C LYS A 50 -2.81 4.58 1.91
N GLN A 51 -3.69 5.55 1.67
CA GLN A 51 -4.90 5.74 2.45
C GLN A 51 -5.85 4.54 2.27
N GLU A 52 -6.04 4.05 1.05
CA GLU A 52 -6.87 2.87 0.76
C GLU A 52 -6.37 1.64 1.54
N PHE A 53 -5.05 1.39 1.56
CA PHE A 53 -4.49 0.29 2.35
C PHE A 53 -4.59 0.53 3.86
N GLN A 54 -4.56 1.77 4.33
CA GLN A 54 -4.73 2.10 5.73
C GLN A 54 -6.18 1.89 6.19
N GLU A 55 -7.15 2.23 5.35
CA GLU A 55 -8.57 1.93 5.58
C GLU A 55 -8.80 0.42 5.64
N LEU A 56 -8.19 -0.35 4.73
CA LEU A 56 -8.23 -1.82 4.76
C LEU A 56 -7.66 -2.40 6.07
N VAL A 57 -6.56 -1.83 6.58
CA VAL A 57 -6.00 -2.20 7.89
C VAL A 57 -7.01 -1.95 9.02
N ASP A 58 -7.68 -0.80 9.00
CA ASP A 58 -8.66 -0.44 10.03
C ASP A 58 -9.87 -1.41 10.00
N GLU A 59 -10.35 -1.76 8.81
CA GLU A 59 -11.41 -2.76 8.60
C GLU A 59 -11.01 -4.16 9.09
N LEU A 60 -9.76 -4.60 8.82
CA LEU A 60 -9.21 -5.86 9.34
C LEU A 60 -9.17 -5.89 10.87
N GLN A 61 -8.75 -4.78 11.48
CA GLN A 61 -8.68 -4.66 12.94
C GLN A 61 -10.07 -4.57 13.59
N ALA A 62 -11.04 -3.99 12.89
CA ALA A 62 -12.45 -3.97 13.30
C ALA A 62 -13.12 -5.34 13.16
N GLY A 63 -12.49 -6.29 12.45
CA GLY A 63 -13.05 -7.61 12.16
C GLY A 63 -14.17 -7.54 11.12
N GLU A 64 -14.12 -6.55 10.24
CA GLU A 64 -15.11 -6.32 9.17
C GLU A 64 -14.78 -7.11 7.89
N ILE A 65 -13.63 -7.79 7.85
CA ILE A 65 -13.18 -8.60 6.72
C ILE A 65 -13.17 -10.09 7.08
N GLU A 66 -13.85 -10.87 6.25
CA GLU A 66 -13.94 -12.33 6.40
C GLU A 66 -12.69 -13.05 5.87
N ASP A 67 -12.48 -14.30 6.29
CA ASP A 67 -11.30 -15.08 5.90
C ASP A 67 -11.16 -15.25 4.37
N GLU A 68 -12.28 -15.40 3.65
CA GLU A 68 -12.31 -15.57 2.19
C GLU A 68 -11.87 -14.28 1.48
N GLU A 69 -12.46 -13.15 1.86
CA GLU A 69 -12.09 -11.83 1.32
C GLU A 69 -10.62 -11.49 1.64
N ALA A 70 -10.17 -11.75 2.87
CA ALA A 70 -8.76 -11.55 3.23
C ALA A 70 -7.81 -12.41 2.39
N GLN A 71 -8.22 -13.63 2.02
CA GLN A 71 -7.41 -14.50 1.17
C GLN A 71 -7.35 -13.98 -0.27
N GLU A 72 -8.47 -13.53 -0.83
CA GLU A 72 -8.51 -12.93 -2.18
C GLU A 72 -7.59 -11.71 -2.28
N ILE A 73 -7.63 -10.83 -1.28
CA ILE A 73 -6.76 -9.65 -1.25
C ILE A 73 -5.28 -10.04 -1.14
N ILE A 74 -4.93 -11.05 -0.32
CA ILE A 74 -3.55 -11.55 -0.25
C ILE A 74 -3.09 -12.05 -1.62
N ASP A 75 -3.92 -12.84 -2.30
CA ASP A 75 -3.58 -13.42 -3.60
C ASP A 75 -3.38 -12.31 -4.65
N GLU A 76 -4.25 -11.29 -4.66
CA GLU A 76 -4.10 -10.12 -5.53
C GLU A 76 -2.80 -9.34 -5.25
N ILE A 77 -2.46 -9.10 -3.98
CA ILE A 77 -1.21 -8.41 -3.61
C ILE A 77 0.01 -9.22 -4.06
N ILE A 78 0.00 -10.54 -3.84
CA ILE A 78 1.09 -11.42 -4.26
C ILE A 78 1.23 -11.43 -5.78
N ASP A 79 0.13 -11.50 -6.52
CA ASP A 79 0.15 -11.46 -7.98
C ASP A 79 0.73 -10.13 -8.50
N MET A 80 0.32 -9.00 -7.91
CA MET A 80 0.88 -7.69 -8.24
C MET A 80 2.38 -7.60 -7.95
N LYS A 81 2.85 -8.18 -6.84
CA LYS A 81 4.28 -8.19 -6.49
C LYS A 81 5.08 -9.16 -7.36
N SER A 82 4.52 -10.32 -7.70
CA SER A 82 5.19 -11.35 -8.51
C SER A 82 5.37 -10.91 -9.97
N LEU A 83 4.56 -9.97 -10.46
CA LEU A 83 4.76 -9.33 -11.76
C LEU A 83 5.95 -8.35 -11.80
N LYS A 84 6.54 -8.00 -10.65
CA LYS A 84 7.72 -7.12 -10.55
C LYS A 84 9.05 -7.88 -10.57
N GLU A 85 9.06 -9.22 -10.51
CA GLU A 85 10.23 -10.09 -10.68
C GLU A 85 10.36 -10.65 -12.11
#